data_AF-A0A7U7J370-F1
#
_entry.id   AF-A0A7U7J370-F1
#
_cell.length_a   1.000
_cell.length_b   1.000
_cell.length_c   1.000
_cell.angle_alpha   90.00
_cell.angle_beta   90.00
_cell.angle_gamma   90.00
#
_symmetry.space_group_name_H-M   'P 1'
#
loop_
_entity.id
_entity.type
_entity.pdbx_description
1 polymer ?
#
loop_
_entity_poly.entity_id
_entity_poly.type
_entity_poly.pdbx_seq_one_letter_code
_entity_poly.pdbx_strand_id
1 'polypeptide(L)'
;MPNGGSDCCGTCWFNAKNEGEAGYEHTRKATPNVCTIRKLVIVNPFYTYCGNHPHRRSKRDHVPIGPVFVGEGRELWQPSPDSEEIRQHLLELLKAIEEAPATEYPAGVYIDELVVWQVGEFRELRAEPDLLRIASFSPGASEPKFGRTRATLVATAKGALAKLRGTAA
;
A
#
# COMPACT_ATOMS: atom_id res chain seq x y z
N MET A 1 -3.17 -0.35 -25.08
CA MET A 1 -3.33 -0.99 -23.76
C MET A 1 -3.68 0.10 -22.77
N PRO A 2 -4.63 -0.08 -21.84
CA PRO A 2 -4.90 0.95 -20.85
C PRO A 2 -3.62 1.17 -20.04
N ASN A 3 -3.05 2.36 -20.14
CA ASN A 3 -1.68 2.70 -19.74
C ASN A 3 -1.57 3.10 -18.26
N GLY A 4 -2.51 2.67 -17.42
CA GLY A 4 -2.44 2.85 -15.97
C GLY A 4 -1.40 1.96 -15.27
N GLY A 5 -0.65 1.13 -15.99
CA GLY A 5 0.36 0.23 -15.42
C GLY A 5 -0.19 -1.15 -15.02
N SER A 6 0.71 -2.09 -14.72
CA SER A 6 0.33 -3.47 -14.43
C SER A 6 -0.12 -3.71 -12.98
N ASP A 7 0.00 -2.70 -12.10
CA ASP A 7 -0.37 -2.77 -10.68
C ASP A 7 -1.78 -2.27 -10.38
N CYS A 8 -2.71 -2.37 -11.35
CA CYS A 8 -4.06 -1.84 -11.24
C CYS A 8 -5.08 -2.89 -10.75
N CYS A 9 -6.22 -2.43 -10.24
CA CYS A 9 -7.29 -3.31 -9.75
C CYS A 9 -7.89 -4.21 -10.86
N GLY A 10 -7.74 -3.84 -12.13
CA GLY A 10 -8.15 -4.66 -13.28
C GLY A 10 -7.42 -5.99 -13.39
N THR A 11 -6.20 -6.08 -12.86
CA THR A 11 -5.36 -7.29 -12.88
C THR A 11 -5.20 -7.93 -11.50
N CYS A 12 -5.95 -7.47 -10.50
CA CYS A 12 -5.84 -7.92 -9.12
C CYS A 12 -6.71 -9.17 -8.85
N TRP A 13 -6.20 -10.14 -8.11
CA TRP A 13 -6.97 -11.33 -7.67
C TRP A 13 -8.13 -11.03 -6.70
N PHE A 14 -8.21 -9.81 -6.16
CA PHE A 14 -9.32 -9.38 -5.30
C PHE A 14 -10.44 -8.71 -6.08
N ASN A 15 -10.25 -8.48 -7.38
CA ASN A 15 -11.35 -8.11 -8.24
C ASN A 15 -12.18 -9.36 -8.51
N ALA A 16 -13.46 -9.36 -8.10
CA ALA A 16 -14.38 -10.47 -8.27
C ALA A 16 -14.45 -10.96 -9.72
N LYS A 17 -14.31 -10.02 -10.69
CA LYS A 17 -14.25 -10.32 -12.12
C LYS A 17 -13.13 -11.30 -12.50
N ASN A 18 -12.03 -11.27 -11.75
CA ASN A 18 -10.84 -12.08 -12.02
C ASN A 18 -10.85 -13.44 -11.33
N GLU A 19 -11.93 -13.79 -10.60
CA GLU A 19 -12.15 -15.14 -10.04
C GLU A 19 -10.98 -15.67 -9.17
N GLY A 20 -10.24 -14.75 -8.54
CA GLY A 20 -9.11 -15.10 -7.68
C GLY A 20 -7.76 -15.21 -8.39
N GLU A 21 -7.70 -14.93 -9.69
CA GLU A 21 -6.47 -14.93 -10.49
C GLU A 21 -5.97 -13.49 -10.72
N ALA A 22 -4.66 -13.34 -10.85
CA ALA A 22 -4.04 -12.08 -11.24
C ALA A 22 -3.76 -12.06 -12.75
N GLY A 23 -3.68 -10.87 -13.35
CA GLY A 23 -3.35 -10.70 -14.76
C GLY A 23 -4.54 -10.33 -15.66
N TYR A 24 -4.35 -10.48 -16.96
CA TYR A 24 -5.22 -9.87 -17.98
C TYR A 24 -6.28 -10.82 -18.58
N GLU A 25 -6.26 -12.11 -18.22
CA GLU A 25 -7.11 -13.14 -18.82
C GLU A 25 -8.61 -12.81 -18.73
N HIS A 26 -9.03 -12.24 -17.59
CA HIS A 26 -10.46 -12.01 -17.30
C HIS A 26 -10.97 -10.62 -17.72
N THR A 27 -10.12 -9.80 -18.33
CA THR A 27 -10.41 -8.37 -18.56
C THR A 27 -11.61 -8.10 -19.46
N ARG A 28 -11.92 -9.03 -20.38
CA ARG A 28 -13.04 -8.95 -21.32
C ARG A 28 -14.37 -9.51 -20.81
N LYS A 29 -14.40 -10.12 -19.62
CA LYS A 29 -15.66 -10.64 -19.03
C LYS A 29 -16.67 -9.51 -18.83
N ALA A 30 -17.96 -9.80 -18.96
CA ALA A 30 -19.03 -8.82 -18.75
C ALA A 30 -19.31 -8.52 -17.27
N THR A 31 -18.78 -9.36 -16.36
CA THR A 31 -18.96 -9.21 -14.90
C THR A 31 -18.45 -7.84 -14.42
N PRO A 32 -19.19 -7.16 -13.53
CA PRO A 32 -18.74 -5.91 -12.92
C PRO A 32 -17.42 -6.10 -12.16
N ASN A 33 -16.60 -5.06 -12.14
CA ASN A 33 -15.39 -5.04 -11.32
C ASN A 33 -15.77 -4.68 -9.88
N VAL A 34 -15.48 -5.55 -8.93
CA VAL A 34 -15.77 -5.34 -7.50
C VAL A 34 -14.59 -5.84 -6.69
N CYS A 35 -14.00 -4.98 -5.86
CA CYS A 35 -12.98 -5.38 -4.89
C CYS A 35 -13.64 -6.14 -3.74
N THR A 36 -13.30 -7.41 -3.56
CA THR A 36 -13.92 -8.30 -2.56
C THR A 36 -13.51 -7.95 -1.13
N ILE A 37 -12.25 -7.54 -0.91
CA ILE A 37 -11.74 -7.21 0.42
C ILE A 37 -12.17 -5.81 0.91
N ARG A 38 -12.52 -4.91 -0.01
CA ARG A 38 -13.03 -3.56 0.31
C ARG A 38 -14.54 -3.40 0.08
N LYS A 39 -15.19 -4.43 -0.49
CA LYS A 39 -16.61 -4.40 -0.91
C LYS A 39 -16.92 -3.18 -1.78
N LEU A 40 -16.02 -2.88 -2.72
CA LEU A 40 -16.01 -1.64 -3.49
C LEU A 40 -16.25 -1.90 -4.98
N VAL A 41 -17.26 -1.26 -5.58
CA VAL A 41 -17.46 -1.26 -7.04
C VAL A 41 -16.37 -0.41 -7.70
N ILE A 42 -15.68 -0.95 -8.70
CA ILE A 42 -14.55 -0.31 -9.37
C ILE A 42 -14.98 0.14 -10.77
N VAL A 43 -15.09 1.46 -10.99
CA VAL A 43 -15.54 2.02 -12.27
C VAL A 43 -14.45 1.90 -13.33
N ASN A 44 -13.22 2.34 -13.01
CA ASN A 44 -12.08 2.38 -13.93
C ASN A 44 -10.97 1.44 -13.43
N PRO A 45 -11.11 0.11 -13.56
CA PRO A 45 -10.24 -0.84 -12.88
C PRO A 45 -8.77 -0.76 -13.32
N PHE A 46 -8.50 -0.32 -14.56
CA PHE A 46 -7.14 -0.13 -15.06
C PHE A 46 -6.47 1.17 -14.61
N TYR A 47 -7.22 2.05 -13.94
CA TYR A 47 -6.73 3.30 -13.35
C TYR A 47 -7.17 3.39 -11.88
N THR A 48 -7.23 2.25 -11.19
CA THR A 48 -7.53 2.17 -9.75
C THR A 48 -6.45 1.33 -9.08
N TYR A 49 -5.94 1.76 -7.92
CA TYR A 49 -4.77 1.17 -7.27
C TYR A 49 -4.93 1.09 -5.74
N CYS A 50 -4.25 0.14 -5.11
CA CYS A 50 -4.08 0.08 -3.65
C CYS A 50 -2.86 -0.78 -3.28
N GLY A 51 -2.54 -0.86 -1.99
CA GLY A 51 -1.41 -1.65 -1.47
C GLY A 51 -1.57 -3.16 -1.60
N ASN A 52 -2.78 -3.68 -1.86
CA ASN A 52 -3.08 -5.13 -1.90
C ASN A 52 -2.79 -5.82 -3.23
N HIS A 53 -2.32 -5.09 -4.27
CA HIS A 53 -2.10 -5.68 -5.59
C HIS A 53 -1.01 -6.79 -5.55
N PRO A 54 -1.15 -7.89 -6.31
CA PRO A 54 -0.17 -8.98 -6.42
C PRO A 54 1.29 -8.57 -6.60
N HIS A 55 1.55 -7.54 -7.41
CA HIS A 55 2.89 -6.98 -7.62
C HIS A 55 3.55 -6.44 -6.34
N ARG A 56 2.76 -6.06 -5.34
CA ARG A 56 3.23 -5.56 -4.04
C ARG A 56 3.11 -6.62 -2.94
N ARG A 57 2.09 -7.47 -3.02
CA ARG A 57 1.73 -8.44 -1.97
C ARG A 57 1.58 -9.84 -2.56
N SER A 58 2.69 -10.47 -2.95
CA SER A 58 2.68 -11.81 -3.57
C SER A 58 2.00 -12.91 -2.73
N LYS A 59 1.94 -12.74 -1.40
CA LYS A 59 1.29 -13.67 -0.45
C LYS A 59 -0.24 -13.53 -0.35
N ARG A 60 -0.88 -12.75 -1.22
CA ARG A 60 -2.34 -12.54 -1.25
C ARG A 60 -2.90 -12.08 0.10
N ASP A 61 -2.53 -10.88 0.51
CA ASP A 61 -2.98 -10.29 1.75
C ASP A 61 -4.42 -9.77 1.67
N HIS A 62 -5.31 -10.37 2.48
CA HIS A 62 -6.74 -10.08 2.51
C HIS A 62 -7.09 -8.82 3.32
N VAL A 63 -6.17 -8.30 4.13
CA VAL A 63 -6.42 -7.12 4.98
C VAL A 63 -6.14 -5.85 4.16
N PRO A 64 -7.07 -4.88 4.07
CA PRO A 64 -6.85 -3.65 3.31
C PRO A 64 -5.59 -2.85 3.74
N ILE A 65 -4.69 -2.60 2.79
CA ILE A 65 -3.49 -1.77 2.98
C ILE A 65 -3.55 -0.53 2.10
N GLY A 66 -3.38 0.62 2.73
CA GLY A 66 -3.42 1.95 2.12
C GLY A 66 -4.83 2.38 1.67
N PRO A 67 -4.94 3.60 1.17
CA PRO A 67 -6.18 4.10 0.56
C PRO A 67 -6.36 3.46 -0.82
N VAL A 68 -7.49 3.74 -1.44
CA VAL A 68 -7.71 3.48 -2.87
C VAL A 68 -7.38 4.75 -3.64
N PHE A 69 -6.52 4.61 -4.65
CA PHE A 69 -6.17 5.68 -5.57
C PHE A 69 -6.86 5.46 -6.92
N VAL A 70 -7.15 6.55 -7.63
CA VAL A 70 -7.68 6.52 -9.01
C VAL A 70 -6.85 7.43 -9.91
N GLY A 71 -7.03 7.31 -11.23
CA GLY A 71 -6.43 8.24 -12.20
C GLY A 71 -4.93 8.01 -12.44
N GLU A 72 -4.38 8.72 -13.43
CA GLU A 72 -2.95 8.65 -13.76
C GLU A 72 -2.09 9.28 -12.66
N GLY A 73 -2.59 10.35 -12.02
CA GLY A 73 -1.95 11.01 -10.89
C GLY A 73 -2.01 10.22 -9.58
N ARG A 74 -2.73 9.09 -9.56
CA ARG A 74 -3.01 8.30 -8.35
C ARG A 74 -3.61 9.17 -7.24
N GLU A 75 -4.62 9.94 -7.59
CA GLU A 75 -5.38 10.76 -6.64
C GLU A 75 -6.10 9.87 -5.61
N LEU A 76 -6.12 10.30 -4.34
CA LEU A 76 -6.84 9.58 -3.29
C LEU A 76 -8.34 9.59 -3.61
N TRP A 77 -8.94 8.40 -3.72
CA TRP A 77 -10.37 8.22 -3.95
C TRP A 77 -11.11 7.78 -2.69
N GLN A 78 -10.58 6.78 -1.99
CA GLN A 78 -11.16 6.31 -0.73
C GLN A 78 -10.08 6.15 0.34
N PRO A 79 -10.32 6.63 1.58
CA PRO A 79 -9.41 6.36 2.67
C PRO A 79 -9.34 4.86 2.96
N SER A 80 -8.29 4.45 3.67
CA SER A 80 -8.23 3.07 4.16
C SER A 80 -9.30 2.86 5.25
N PRO A 81 -10.01 1.73 5.27
CA PRO A 81 -10.92 1.43 6.37
C PRO A 81 -10.14 1.33 7.69
N ASP A 82 -10.70 1.93 8.73
CA ASP A 82 -10.10 1.95 10.07
C ASP A 82 -10.85 0.96 10.98
N SER A 83 -10.25 -0.21 11.18
CA SER A 83 -10.74 -1.25 12.08
C SER A 83 -9.59 -1.78 12.93
N GLU A 84 -9.89 -2.40 14.07
CA GLU A 84 -8.86 -2.98 14.94
C GLU A 84 -8.08 -4.12 14.25
N GLU A 85 -8.76 -4.94 13.43
CA GLU A 85 -8.10 -5.96 12.60
C GLU A 85 -7.04 -5.34 11.68
N ILE A 86 -7.39 -4.23 11.02
CA ILE A 86 -6.47 -3.52 10.13
C ILE A 86 -5.33 -2.88 10.94
N ARG A 87 -5.63 -2.24 12.07
CA ARG A 87 -4.62 -1.64 12.95
C ARG A 87 -3.60 -2.68 13.42
N GLN A 88 -4.08 -3.82 13.94
CA GLN A 88 -3.23 -4.91 14.40
C GLN A 88 -2.34 -5.45 13.28
N HIS A 89 -2.93 -5.68 12.10
CA HIS A 89 -2.18 -6.13 10.93
C HIS A 89 -1.10 -5.14 10.50
N LEU A 90 -1.40 -3.84 10.50
CA LEU A 90 -0.40 -2.81 10.19
C LEU A 90 0.74 -2.79 11.19
N LEU A 91 0.49 -3.01 12.49
CA LEU A 91 1.55 -3.10 13.50
C LEU A 91 2.47 -4.28 13.23
N GLU A 92 1.94 -5.42 12.82
CA GLU A 92 2.73 -6.59 12.44
C GLU A 92 3.59 -6.33 11.21
N LEU A 93 3.02 -5.67 10.19
CA LEU A 93 3.78 -5.26 9.01
C LEU A 93 4.86 -4.24 9.36
N LEU A 94 4.55 -3.25 10.17
CA LEU A 94 5.46 -2.20 10.60
C LEU A 94 6.67 -2.79 11.36
N LYS A 95 6.42 -3.75 12.24
CA LYS A 95 7.46 -4.49 12.97
C LYS A 95 8.40 -5.25 12.02
N ALA A 96 7.87 -5.77 10.91
CA ALA A 96 8.63 -6.52 9.92
C ALA A 96 9.45 -5.65 8.95
N ILE A 97 9.32 -4.32 9.00
CA ILE A 97 10.09 -3.43 8.13
C ILE A 97 11.56 -3.41 8.59
N GLU A 98 12.46 -3.74 7.67
CA GLU A 98 13.92 -3.77 7.87
C GLU A 98 14.62 -2.55 7.30
N GLU A 99 15.85 -2.26 7.74
CA GLU A 99 16.63 -1.14 7.20
C GLU A 99 17.04 -1.40 5.75
N ALA A 100 17.50 -2.61 5.44
CA ALA A 100 17.73 -3.03 4.06
C ALA A 100 16.39 -3.20 3.33
N PRO A 101 16.14 -2.48 2.22
CA PRO A 101 14.89 -2.62 1.48
C PRO A 101 14.82 -3.93 0.72
N ALA A 102 13.71 -4.65 0.89
CA ALA A 102 13.37 -5.77 0.02
C ALA A 102 13.18 -5.31 -1.44
N THR A 103 13.38 -6.21 -2.40
CA THR A 103 13.05 -5.95 -3.81
C THR A 103 11.52 -5.91 -3.97
N GLU A 104 11.00 -4.84 -4.56
CA GLU A 104 9.58 -4.64 -4.85
C GLU A 104 9.40 -4.15 -6.29
N TYR A 105 8.19 -4.29 -6.82
CA TYR A 105 7.79 -3.69 -8.09
C TYR A 105 8.14 -2.18 -8.12
N PRO A 106 8.85 -1.69 -9.16
CA PRO A 106 9.55 -0.41 -9.10
C PRO A 106 8.68 0.82 -9.39
N ALA A 107 7.35 0.67 -9.55
CA ALA A 107 6.46 1.79 -9.83
C ALA A 107 5.44 2.02 -8.71
N GLY A 108 5.02 3.27 -8.54
CA GLY A 108 4.06 3.69 -7.51
C GLY A 108 4.65 3.78 -6.10
N VAL A 109 3.78 3.86 -5.09
CA VAL A 109 4.18 3.94 -3.68
C VAL A 109 4.51 2.55 -3.15
N TYR A 110 5.70 2.40 -2.59
CA TYR A 110 6.16 1.16 -1.96
C TYR A 110 5.34 0.77 -0.74
N ILE A 111 5.30 -0.53 -0.44
CA ILE A 111 4.43 -1.07 0.61
C ILE A 111 4.80 -0.57 2.01
N ASP A 112 6.10 -0.45 2.31
CA ASP A 112 6.59 -0.02 3.62
C ASP A 112 6.12 1.42 3.91
N GLU A 113 6.25 2.30 2.93
CA GLU A 113 5.79 3.69 2.96
C GLU A 113 4.27 3.77 3.14
N LEU A 114 3.49 2.92 2.46
CA LEU A 114 2.03 2.87 2.64
C LEU A 114 1.64 2.43 4.05
N VAL A 115 2.33 1.43 4.61
CA VAL A 115 2.08 0.96 5.99
C VAL A 115 2.37 2.07 6.99
N VAL A 116 3.54 2.70 6.89
CA VAL A 116 3.96 3.81 7.77
C VAL A 116 3.02 5.00 7.65
N TRP A 117 2.62 5.36 6.43
CA TRP A 117 1.64 6.43 6.20
C TRP A 117 0.31 6.11 6.88
N GLN A 118 -0.21 4.89 6.70
CA GLN A 118 -1.53 4.50 7.19
C GLN A 118 -1.60 4.47 8.73
N VAL A 119 -0.58 3.95 9.42
CA VAL A 119 -0.54 4.01 10.90
C VAL A 119 -0.50 5.45 11.41
N GLY A 120 0.13 6.36 10.65
CA GLY A 120 0.15 7.79 10.94
C GLY A 120 -1.21 8.46 10.75
N GLU A 121 -1.93 8.15 9.66
CA GLU A 121 -3.31 8.60 9.44
C GLU A 121 -4.24 8.15 10.56
N PHE A 122 -4.07 6.91 11.02
CA PHE A 122 -4.86 6.31 12.10
C PHE A 122 -4.47 6.80 13.50
N ARG A 123 -3.41 7.60 13.62
CA ARG A 123 -2.82 8.05 14.89
C ARG A 123 -2.62 6.89 15.86
N GLU A 124 -2.16 5.75 15.34
CA GLU A 124 -2.02 4.51 16.10
C GLU A 124 -0.85 4.61 17.09
N LEU A 125 -1.14 4.93 18.36
CA LEU A 125 -0.11 5.16 19.38
C LEU A 125 0.78 3.94 19.64
N ARG A 126 0.26 2.72 19.46
CA ARG A 126 1.05 1.48 19.61
C ARG A 126 2.21 1.39 18.60
N ALA A 127 2.13 2.12 17.49
CA ALA A 127 3.14 2.15 16.45
C ALA A 127 4.37 2.99 16.81
N GLU A 128 4.33 3.85 17.85
CA GLU A 128 5.41 4.80 18.14
C GLU A 128 6.80 4.17 18.26
N PRO A 129 7.00 3.04 18.99
CA PRO A 129 8.33 2.43 19.11
C PRO A 129 8.92 2.00 17.76
N ASP A 130 8.10 1.40 16.90
CA ASP A 130 8.53 0.95 15.57
C ASP A 130 8.72 2.13 14.60
N LEU A 131 7.89 3.16 14.69
CA LEU A 131 8.07 4.39 13.91
C LEU A 131 9.38 5.10 14.28
N LEU A 132 9.75 5.14 15.56
CA LEU A 132 11.04 5.68 16.01
C LEU A 132 12.21 4.86 15.47
N ARG A 133 12.12 3.53 15.53
CA ARG A 133 13.12 2.61 14.95
C ARG A 133 13.29 2.87 13.46
N ILE A 134 12.20 2.92 12.69
CA ILE A 134 12.25 3.17 11.24
C ILE A 134 12.78 4.57 10.94
N ALA A 135 12.41 5.58 11.72
CA ALA A 135 12.93 6.95 11.55
C ALA A 135 14.44 7.08 11.81
N SER A 136 15.05 6.11 12.51
CA SER A 136 16.49 6.03 12.74
C SER A 136 17.27 5.28 11.66
N PHE A 137 16.60 4.65 10.70
CA PHE A 137 17.29 4.00 9.57
C PHE A 137 18.13 5.00 8.78
N SER A 138 19.25 4.52 8.24
CA SER A 138 20.08 5.25 7.30
C SER A 138 19.28 5.58 6.04
N PRO A 139 19.07 6.87 5.70
CA PRO A 139 18.33 7.25 4.50
C PRO A 139 18.92 6.70 3.20
N GLY A 140 20.23 6.43 3.19
CA GLY A 140 20.96 5.87 2.05
C GLY A 140 20.97 4.34 1.99
N ALA A 141 20.40 3.64 2.97
CA ALA A 141 20.31 2.18 2.95
C ALA A 141 19.54 1.72 1.71
N SER A 142 20.17 0.86 0.91
CA SER A 142 19.63 0.30 -0.32
C SER A 142 20.25 -1.07 -0.60
N GLU A 143 19.44 -2.00 -1.08
CA GLU A 143 19.90 -3.25 -1.69
C GLU A 143 19.04 -3.54 -2.95
N PRO A 144 19.64 -3.83 -4.12
CA PRO A 144 21.06 -3.75 -4.51
C PRO A 144 21.52 -2.30 -4.83
N LYS A 145 22.77 -2.11 -5.28
CA LYS A 145 23.53 -0.84 -5.45
C LYS A 145 22.88 0.30 -6.28
N PHE A 146 21.70 0.06 -6.87
CA PHE A 146 20.87 1.03 -7.61
C PHE A 146 19.37 0.89 -7.28
N GLY A 147 19.06 0.25 -6.16
CA GLY A 147 17.70 -0.01 -5.69
C GLY A 147 17.10 1.18 -4.94
N ARG A 148 15.86 1.02 -4.49
CA ARG A 148 15.19 2.01 -3.64
C ARG A 148 16.01 2.29 -2.39
N THR A 149 16.05 3.55 -1.97
CA THR A 149 16.68 3.98 -0.71
C THR A 149 15.63 4.13 0.38
N ARG A 150 16.04 4.11 1.66
CA ARG A 150 15.13 4.37 2.79
C ARG A 150 14.76 5.83 3.03
N ALA A 151 15.26 6.79 2.24
CA ALA A 151 14.99 8.22 2.43
C ALA A 151 13.49 8.56 2.52
N THR A 152 12.68 8.07 1.58
CA THR A 152 11.23 8.32 1.56
C THR A 152 10.52 7.67 2.76
N LEU A 153 10.89 6.43 3.10
CA LEU A 153 10.36 5.73 4.27
C LEU A 153 10.66 6.49 5.58
N VAL A 154 11.92 6.91 5.76
CA VAL A 154 12.35 7.68 6.94
C VAL A 154 11.59 9.00 7.04
N ALA A 155 11.42 9.72 5.93
CA ALA A 155 10.62 10.95 5.90
C ALA A 155 9.14 10.67 6.28
N THR A 156 8.58 9.58 5.77
CA THR A 156 7.20 9.17 6.05
C THR A 156 7.03 8.81 7.53
N ALA A 157 7.99 8.10 8.14
CA ALA A 157 7.97 7.75 9.56
C ALA A 157 8.03 8.98 10.47
N LYS A 158 8.86 9.98 10.12
CA LYS A 158 8.89 11.26 10.83
C LYS A 158 7.56 12.01 10.72
N GLY A 159 6.93 12.00 9.54
CA GLY A 159 5.60 12.57 9.33
C GLY A 159 4.52 11.86 10.16
N ALA A 160 4.56 10.53 10.22
CA ALA A 160 3.65 9.75 11.06
C ALA A 160 3.84 10.06 12.56
N LEU A 161 5.08 10.12 13.05
CA LEU A 161 5.37 10.51 14.44
C LEU A 161 4.84 11.91 14.78
N ALA A 162 4.95 12.87 13.87
CA ALA A 162 4.39 14.21 14.08
C ALA A 162 2.86 14.19 14.21
N LYS A 163 2.17 13.36 13.43
CA LYS A 163 0.71 13.17 13.54
C LYS A 163 0.32 12.56 14.88
N LEU A 164 1.05 11.54 15.36
CA LEU A 164 0.81 10.90 16.65
C LEU A 164 0.96 11.89 17.82
N ARG A 165 1.95 12.77 17.74
CA ARG A 165 2.26 13.76 18.80
C ARG A 165 1.37 15.00 18.76
N GLY A 166 0.44 15.09 17.81
CA GLY A 166 -0.39 16.27 17.62
C GLY A 166 0.40 17.51 17.17
N THR A 167 1.59 17.33 16.60
CA THR A 167 2.46 18.41 16.11
C THR A 167 2.33 18.64 14.61
N ALA A 168 1.36 18.00 13.95
CA ALA A 168 1.05 18.26 12.56
C ALA A 168 0.29 19.60 12.43
N ALA A 169 0.91 20.55 11.73
CA ALA A 169 0.30 21.79 11.27
C ALA A 169 -0.74 21.52 10.16
#